data_AF-A0A8J8K5F7-F1
#
_entry.id   AF-A0A8J8K5F7-F1
#
_cell.length_a   1.000
_cell.length_b   1.000
_cell.length_c   1.000
_cell.angle_alpha   90.00
_cell.angle_beta   90.00
_cell.angle_gamma   90.00
#
_symmetry.space_group_name_H-M   'P 1'
#
loop_
_entity.id
_entity.type
_entity.pdbx_description
1 polymer ?
#
loop_
_entity_poly.entity_id
_entity_poly.type
_entity_poly.pdbx_seq_one_letter_code
_entity_poly.pdbx_strand_id
1 'polypeptide(L)'
;MEPETKTPLENFVELYSQIKDKFEQLPSVLTKLSSYSDNIVKENKELKVKIKELEEKSTEVEKLTKEATDYKRQLESVENQMKGLREMYEEMTQERSKDLEIQELLAIYTVLFEKVFAANPHTKILLLLQGVDKEIWTRDELVKTTNFTPAAIIKALHDLRNNDIVELDESAQEVKLIQKKE
;
A
#
# COMPACT_ATOMS: atom_id res chain seq x y z
N MET A 1 10.32 85.45 -22.49
CA MET A 1 9.76 85.26 -21.14
C MET A 1 10.74 84.37 -20.41
N GLU A 2 11.59 84.96 -19.59
CA GLU A 2 12.50 84.21 -18.72
C GLU A 2 11.68 83.49 -17.65
N PRO A 3 12.00 82.23 -17.30
CA PRO A 3 11.32 81.55 -16.21
C PRO A 3 11.67 82.25 -14.91
N GLU A 4 10.67 82.76 -14.20
CA GLU A 4 10.81 83.33 -12.86
C GLU A 4 11.49 82.31 -11.95
N THR A 5 12.72 82.59 -11.54
CA THR A 5 13.46 81.75 -10.61
C THR A 5 12.86 81.91 -9.22
N LYS A 6 12.22 80.85 -8.71
CA LYS A 6 11.64 80.77 -7.36
C LYS A 6 12.61 81.34 -6.33
N THR A 7 12.09 82.19 -5.44
CA THR A 7 12.88 82.76 -4.34
C THR A 7 13.33 81.65 -3.39
N PRO A 8 14.45 81.85 -2.67
CA PRO A 8 14.92 80.88 -1.66
C PRO A 8 13.85 80.51 -0.62
N LEU A 9 12.95 81.44 -0.28
CA LEU A 9 11.87 81.23 0.66
C LEU A 9 10.75 80.34 0.08
N GLU A 10 10.38 80.54 -1.18
CA GLU A 10 9.40 79.68 -1.87
C GLU A 10 9.90 78.24 -1.98
N ASN A 11 11.19 78.06 -2.30
CA ASN A 11 11.82 76.73 -2.34
C ASN A 11 11.82 76.06 -0.95
N PHE A 12 12.03 76.82 0.12
CA PHE A 12 12.01 76.30 1.49
C PHE A 12 10.60 75.86 1.92
N VAL A 13 9.58 76.67 1.61
CA VAL A 13 8.18 76.36 1.93
C VAL A 13 7.71 75.11 1.17
N GLU A 14 8.07 74.99 -0.10
CA GLU A 14 7.76 73.81 -0.91
C GLU A 14 8.44 72.55 -0.36
N LEU A 15 9.72 72.64 0.01
CA LEU A 15 10.46 71.54 0.64
C LEU A 15 9.84 71.13 1.98
N TYR A 16 9.45 72.09 2.83
CA TYR A 16 8.81 71.82 4.11
C TYR A 16 7.45 71.12 3.91
N SER A 17 6.65 71.56 2.94
CA SER A 17 5.38 70.89 2.61
C SER A 17 5.60 69.44 2.16
N GLN A 18 6.58 69.19 1.30
CA GLN A 18 6.93 67.83 0.87
C GLN A 18 7.40 66.94 2.01
N ILE A 19 8.20 67.47 2.95
CA ILE A 19 8.66 66.73 4.14
C ILE A 19 7.47 66.40 5.04
N LYS A 20 6.57 67.37 5.26
CA LYS A 20 5.37 67.19 6.08
C LYS A 20 4.46 66.10 5.51
N ASP A 21 4.18 66.15 4.21
CA ASP A 21 3.35 65.16 3.52
C ASP A 21 3.97 63.75 3.62
N LYS A 22 5.30 63.64 3.51
CA LYS A 22 6.00 62.35 3.69
C LYS A 22 5.93 61.84 5.13
N PHE A 23 6.03 62.73 6.12
CA PHE A 23 5.88 62.38 7.53
C PHE A 23 4.45 61.91 7.85
N GLU A 24 3.43 62.54 7.27
CA GLU A 24 2.02 62.13 7.43
C GLU A 24 1.74 60.76 6.79
N GLN A 25 2.46 60.40 5.74
CA GLN A 25 2.34 59.08 5.09
C GLN A 25 3.06 57.96 5.86
N LEU A 26 4.08 58.28 6.67
CA LEU A 26 4.94 57.29 7.33
C LEU A 26 4.18 56.26 8.20
N PRO A 27 3.18 56.63 9.03
CA PRO A 27 2.40 55.67 9.80
C PRO A 27 1.61 54.69 8.93
N SER A 28 1.09 55.17 7.79
CA SER A 28 0.35 54.32 6.84
C SER A 28 1.26 53.29 6.17
N VAL A 29 2.52 53.65 5.92
CA VAL A 29 3.53 52.74 5.37
C VAL A 29 3.93 51.71 6.43
N LEU A 30 4.14 52.15 7.68
CA LEU A 30 4.53 51.27 8.79
C LEU A 30 3.46 50.22 9.09
N THR A 31 2.18 50.60 9.10
CA THR A 31 1.06 49.69 9.30
C THR A 31 0.94 48.66 8.17
N LYS A 32 1.07 49.09 6.90
CA LYS A 32 1.12 48.18 5.75
C LYS A 32 2.30 47.21 5.86
N LEU A 33 3.49 47.70 6.20
CA LEU A 33 4.68 46.88 6.36
C LEU A 33 4.52 45.83 7.46
N SER A 34 3.93 46.21 8.60
CA SER A 34 3.59 45.26 9.67
C SER A 34 2.64 44.18 9.18
N SER A 35 1.57 44.55 8.47
CA SER A 35 0.60 43.59 7.93
C SER A 35 1.23 42.61 6.93
N TYR A 36 2.15 43.08 6.08
CA TYR A 36 2.89 42.23 5.16
C TYR A 36 3.85 41.30 5.90
N SER A 37 4.54 41.80 6.92
CA SER A 37 5.40 40.98 7.78
C SER A 37 4.60 39.85 8.43
N ASP A 38 3.42 40.15 8.99
CA ASP A 38 2.58 39.16 9.65
C ASP A 38 2.07 38.10 8.67
N ASN A 39 1.66 38.51 7.47
CA ASN A 39 1.24 37.60 6.41
C ASN A 39 2.38 36.69 5.96
N ILE A 40 3.59 37.23 5.75
CA ILE A 40 4.78 36.44 5.39
C ILE A 40 5.11 35.42 6.47
N VAL A 41 5.01 35.78 7.76
CA VAL A 41 5.23 34.85 8.86
C VAL A 41 4.18 33.74 8.87
N LYS A 42 2.92 34.07 8.61
CA LYS A 42 1.83 33.09 8.53
C LYS A 42 2.03 32.13 7.35
N GLU A 43 2.27 32.65 6.15
CA GLU A 43 2.52 31.84 4.96
C GLU A 43 3.74 30.93 5.13
N ASN A 44 4.83 31.42 5.75
CA ASN A 44 5.99 30.58 6.06
C ASN A 44 5.67 29.42 7.01
N LYS A 45 4.79 29.63 7.99
CA LYS A 45 4.35 28.54 8.89
C LYS A 45 3.52 27.51 8.13
N GLU A 46 2.59 27.95 7.28
CA GLU A 46 1.76 27.07 6.46
C GLU A 46 2.60 26.27 5.47
N LEU A 47 3.58 26.91 4.81
CA LEU A 47 4.51 26.23 3.90
C LEU A 47 5.34 25.17 4.62
N LYS A 48 5.83 25.44 5.83
CA LYS A 48 6.56 24.45 6.63
C LYS A 48 5.72 23.23 6.97
N VAL A 49 4.43 23.41 7.26
CA VAL A 49 3.50 22.29 7.51
C VAL A 49 3.32 21.47 6.22
N LYS A 50 3.04 22.13 5.09
CA LYS A 50 2.87 21.45 3.80
C LYS A 50 4.11 20.68 3.35
N ILE A 51 5.32 21.22 3.62
CA ILE A 51 6.57 20.52 3.32
C ILE A 51 6.66 19.21 4.10
N LYS A 52 6.35 19.23 5.41
CA LYS A 52 6.36 18.01 6.23
C LYS A 52 5.34 16.98 5.74
N GLU A 53 4.12 17.40 5.43
CA GLU A 53 3.09 16.50 4.89
C GLU A 53 3.53 15.89 3.54
N LEU A 54 4.24 16.66 2.72
CA LEU A 54 4.74 16.19 1.42
C LEU A 54 5.90 15.21 1.58
N GLU A 55 6.80 15.45 2.54
CA GLU A 55 7.87 14.52 2.91
C GLU A 55 7.29 13.18 3.40
N GLU A 56 6.31 13.21 4.29
CA GLU A 56 5.63 12.00 4.79
C GLU A 56 5.00 11.21 3.64
N LYS A 57 4.22 11.87 2.77
CA LYS A 57 3.62 11.24 1.58
C LYS A 57 4.68 10.68 0.62
N SER A 58 5.81 11.37 0.44
CA SER A 58 6.90 10.88 -0.40
C SER A 58 7.46 9.56 0.14
N THR A 59 7.66 9.46 1.45
CA THR A 59 8.13 8.20 2.06
C THR A 59 7.12 7.05 1.92
N GLU A 60 5.82 7.36 1.97
CA GLU A 60 4.77 6.36 1.76
C GLU A 60 4.72 5.87 0.31
N VAL A 61 4.85 6.79 -0.66
CA VAL A 61 4.94 6.46 -2.08
C VAL A 61 6.16 5.57 -2.36
N GLU A 62 7.31 5.84 -1.75
CA GLU A 62 8.50 4.99 -1.89
C GLU A 62 8.27 3.57 -1.36
N LYS A 63 7.60 3.42 -0.20
CA LYS A 63 7.25 2.10 0.36
C LYS A 63 6.30 1.35 -0.58
N LEU A 64 5.22 1.98 -1.02
CA LEU A 64 4.25 1.37 -1.94
C LEU A 64 4.89 0.99 -3.27
N THR A 65 5.80 1.81 -3.79
CA THR A 65 6.55 1.52 -5.03
C THR A 65 7.43 0.29 -4.87
N LYS A 66 8.07 0.13 -3.70
CA LYS A 66 8.88 -1.05 -3.39
C LYS A 66 8.01 -2.31 -3.31
N GLU A 67 6.88 -2.25 -2.59
CA GLU A 67 5.93 -3.36 -2.50
C GLU A 67 5.40 -3.77 -3.89
N ALA A 68 5.01 -2.80 -4.72
CA ALA A 68 4.56 -3.06 -6.09
C ALA A 68 5.64 -3.76 -6.93
N THR A 69 6.91 -3.37 -6.76
CA THR A 69 8.05 -3.99 -7.44
C THR A 69 8.27 -5.43 -6.97
N ASP A 70 8.14 -5.68 -5.67
CA ASP A 70 8.28 -7.02 -5.10
C ASP A 70 7.14 -7.95 -5.55
N TYR A 71 5.89 -7.45 -5.58
CA TYR A 71 4.76 -8.21 -6.14
C TYR A 71 4.95 -8.52 -7.62
N LYS A 72 5.46 -7.58 -8.41
CA LYS A 72 5.75 -7.81 -9.83
C LYS A 72 6.77 -8.94 -10.01
N ARG A 73 7.84 -8.96 -9.21
CA ARG A 73 8.85 -10.04 -9.23
C ARG A 73 8.24 -11.39 -8.84
N GLN A 74 7.36 -11.42 -7.83
CA GLN A 74 6.67 -12.65 -7.45
C GLN A 74 5.78 -13.16 -8.58
N LEU A 75 5.07 -12.27 -9.28
CA LEU A 75 4.21 -12.62 -10.40
C LEU A 75 5.02 -13.18 -11.58
N GLU A 76 6.13 -12.52 -11.94
CA GLU A 76 7.07 -13.03 -12.97
C GLU A 76 7.64 -14.40 -12.59
N SER A 77 7.94 -14.62 -11.32
CA SER A 77 8.39 -15.94 -10.83
C SER A 77 7.31 -17.01 -11.00
N VAL A 78 6.05 -16.70 -10.68
CA VAL A 78 4.91 -17.63 -10.84
C VAL A 78 4.66 -17.91 -12.32
N GLU A 79 4.73 -16.91 -13.19
CA GLU A 79 4.59 -17.09 -14.64
C GLU A 79 5.67 -18.01 -15.21
N ASN A 80 6.93 -17.83 -14.78
CA ASN A 80 8.03 -18.70 -15.19
C ASN A 80 7.83 -20.15 -14.69
N GLN A 81 7.38 -20.33 -13.46
CA GLN A 81 7.05 -21.65 -12.92
C GLN A 81 5.89 -22.31 -13.69
N MET A 82 4.85 -21.55 -14.03
CA MET A 82 3.73 -22.02 -14.84
C MET A 82 4.17 -22.41 -16.26
N LYS A 83 5.10 -21.65 -16.85
CA LYS A 83 5.67 -21.99 -18.15
C LYS A 83 6.45 -23.30 -18.09
N GLY A 84 7.33 -23.46 -17.09
CA GLY A 84 8.06 -24.72 -16.88
C GLY A 84 7.12 -25.91 -16.64
N LEU A 85 5.99 -25.69 -15.94
CA LEU A 85 4.97 -26.72 -15.76
C LEU A 85 4.30 -27.12 -17.09
N ARG A 86 4.01 -26.15 -17.96
CA ARG A 86 3.44 -26.41 -19.29
C ARG A 86 4.43 -27.19 -20.16
N GLU A 87 5.69 -26.79 -20.16
CA GLU A 87 6.75 -27.50 -20.90
C GLU A 87 6.89 -28.95 -20.41
N MET A 88 6.92 -29.17 -19.10
CA MET A 88 6.94 -30.52 -18.52
C MET A 88 5.70 -31.33 -18.88
N TYR A 89 4.52 -30.70 -18.95
CA TYR A 89 3.28 -31.35 -19.38
C TYR A 89 3.31 -31.71 -20.86
N GLU A 90 3.79 -30.83 -21.73
CA GLU A 90 3.95 -31.07 -23.17
C GLU A 90 4.98 -32.19 -23.44
N GLU A 91 6.10 -32.21 -22.72
CA GLU A 91 7.09 -33.30 -22.79
C GLU A 91 6.48 -34.62 -22.33
N MET A 92 5.79 -34.64 -21.18
CA MET A 92 5.12 -35.85 -20.69
C MET A 92 4.01 -36.34 -21.63
N THR A 93 3.26 -35.45 -22.27
CA THR A 93 2.19 -35.83 -23.20
C THR A 93 2.72 -36.28 -24.56
N GLN A 94 3.84 -35.72 -25.04
CA GLN A 94 4.54 -36.22 -26.23
C GLN A 94 5.19 -37.60 -25.97
N GLU A 95 5.78 -37.82 -24.80
CA GLU A 95 6.35 -39.12 -24.43
C GLU A 95 5.28 -40.18 -24.09
N ARG A 96 4.09 -39.78 -23.63
CA ARG A 96 2.99 -40.67 -23.20
C ARG A 96 1.77 -40.64 -24.11
N SER A 97 1.97 -40.79 -25.42
CA SER A 97 0.90 -41.23 -26.34
C SER A 97 0.47 -42.70 -26.13
N LYS A 98 0.90 -43.33 -25.04
CA LYS A 98 0.48 -44.67 -24.61
C LYS A 98 0.14 -44.63 -23.12
N ASP A 99 -1.16 -44.66 -22.84
CA ASP A 99 -1.78 -45.06 -21.58
C ASP A 99 -1.28 -44.37 -20.29
N LEU A 100 -1.80 -43.17 -20.02
CA LEU A 100 -1.70 -42.54 -18.70
C LEU A 100 -2.74 -43.16 -17.76
N GLU A 101 -2.30 -44.07 -16.88
CA GLU A 101 -3.12 -44.58 -15.78
C GLU A 101 -3.31 -43.50 -14.70
N ILE A 102 -4.54 -43.37 -14.20
CA ILE A 102 -5.00 -42.37 -13.21
C ILE A 102 -4.06 -42.26 -11.98
N GLN A 103 -3.32 -43.31 -11.65
CA GLN A 103 -2.35 -43.35 -10.54
C GLN A 103 -1.15 -42.40 -10.76
N GLU A 104 -0.71 -42.20 -12.00
CA GLU A 104 0.40 -41.29 -12.30
C GLU A 104 -0.04 -39.82 -12.25
N LEU A 105 -1.28 -39.54 -12.66
CA LEU A 105 -1.88 -38.21 -12.49
C LEU A 105 -2.04 -37.87 -11.00
N LEU A 106 -2.47 -38.84 -10.19
CA LEU A 106 -2.54 -38.71 -8.72
C LEU A 106 -1.15 -38.47 -8.12
N ALA A 107 -0.11 -39.16 -8.59
CA ALA A 107 1.27 -38.96 -8.10
C ALA A 107 1.80 -37.55 -8.42
N ILE A 108 1.53 -37.03 -9.61
CA ILE A 108 1.89 -35.65 -10.00
C ILE A 108 1.12 -34.66 -9.12
N TYR A 109 -0.18 -34.89 -8.90
CA TYR A 109 -1.00 -34.07 -8.02
C TYR A 109 -0.43 -34.08 -6.59
N THR A 110 -0.14 -35.24 -6.01
CA THR A 110 0.47 -35.35 -4.67
C THR A 110 1.78 -34.57 -4.57
N VAL A 111 2.67 -34.67 -5.54
CA VAL A 111 3.94 -33.92 -5.54
C VAL A 111 3.71 -32.41 -5.63
N LEU A 112 2.76 -31.94 -6.46
CA LEU A 112 2.38 -30.53 -6.52
C LEU A 112 1.80 -30.05 -5.18
N PHE A 113 0.92 -30.82 -4.56
CA PHE A 113 0.31 -30.48 -3.28
C PHE A 113 1.30 -30.47 -2.11
N GLU A 114 2.20 -31.45 -2.04
CA GLU A 114 3.18 -31.57 -0.96
C GLU A 114 4.36 -30.59 -1.09
N LYS A 115 4.82 -30.29 -2.31
CA LYS A 115 6.04 -29.49 -2.51
C LYS A 115 5.79 -28.05 -2.93
N VAL A 116 4.73 -27.80 -3.71
CA VAL A 116 4.44 -26.47 -4.27
C VAL A 116 3.42 -25.72 -3.40
N PHE A 117 2.39 -26.42 -2.92
CA PHE A 117 1.32 -25.80 -2.15
C PHE A 117 1.49 -25.86 -0.63
N ALA A 118 2.40 -26.68 -0.10
CA ALA A 118 2.66 -26.77 1.34
C ALA A 118 3.18 -25.48 1.99
N ALA A 119 3.64 -24.51 1.18
CA ALA A 119 4.04 -23.18 1.64
C ALA A 119 2.86 -22.19 1.80
N ASN A 120 1.66 -22.53 1.28
CA ASN A 120 0.48 -21.68 1.39
C ASN A 120 -0.44 -22.15 2.52
N PRO A 121 -0.71 -21.31 3.54
CA PRO A 121 -1.65 -21.61 4.62
C PRO A 121 -3.03 -22.04 4.12
N HIS A 122 -3.57 -21.43 3.07
CA HIS A 122 -4.89 -21.74 2.53
C HIS A 122 -4.98 -23.19 2.04
N THR A 123 -4.02 -23.60 1.22
CA THR A 123 -4.04 -24.94 0.59
C THR A 123 -3.82 -26.03 1.62
N LYS A 124 -2.92 -25.82 2.59
CA LYS A 124 -2.65 -26.78 3.65
C LYS A 124 -3.84 -26.94 4.61
N ILE A 125 -4.54 -25.85 4.94
CA ILE A 125 -5.78 -25.91 5.73
C ILE A 125 -6.85 -26.71 4.98
N LEU A 126 -7.10 -26.41 3.70
CA LEU A 126 -8.12 -27.12 2.92
C LEU A 126 -7.83 -28.62 2.80
N LEU A 127 -6.57 -29.00 2.58
CA LEU A 127 -6.13 -30.39 2.59
C LEU A 127 -6.44 -31.10 3.91
N LEU A 128 -6.16 -30.46 5.04
CA LEU A 128 -6.43 -31.06 6.36
C LEU A 128 -7.93 -31.20 6.63
N LEU A 129 -8.71 -30.21 6.23
CA LEU A 129 -10.16 -30.24 6.37
C LEU A 129 -10.80 -31.31 5.45
N GLN A 130 -10.24 -31.53 4.26
CA GLN A 130 -10.76 -32.48 3.26
C GLN A 130 -10.26 -33.92 3.47
N GLY A 131 -9.00 -34.11 3.84
CA GLY A 131 -8.33 -35.41 3.87
C GLY A 131 -8.46 -36.20 5.17
N VAL A 132 -9.11 -35.65 6.20
CA VAL A 132 -9.26 -36.29 7.52
C VAL A 132 -10.75 -36.40 7.89
N ASP A 133 -11.16 -37.53 8.47
CA ASP A 133 -12.53 -37.82 8.96
C ASP A 133 -13.00 -36.90 10.11
N LYS A 134 -12.26 -35.83 10.39
CA LYS A 134 -12.62 -34.82 11.37
C LYS A 134 -13.40 -33.71 10.69
N GLU A 135 -14.64 -33.49 11.10
CA GLU A 135 -15.51 -32.46 10.53
C GLU A 135 -15.21 -31.05 11.05
N ILE A 136 -14.78 -30.92 12.30
CA ILE A 136 -14.55 -29.64 12.97
C ILE A 136 -13.11 -29.58 13.44
N TRP A 137 -12.41 -28.50 13.08
CA TRP A 137 -11.03 -28.26 13.49
C TRP A 137 -10.94 -27.01 14.34
N THR A 138 -10.19 -27.07 15.43
CA THR A 138 -9.87 -25.87 16.20
C THR A 138 -8.66 -25.16 15.61
N ARG A 139 -8.60 -23.83 15.76
CA ARG A 139 -7.47 -23.02 15.30
C ARG A 139 -6.14 -23.52 15.86
N ASP A 140 -6.09 -23.89 17.13
CA ASP A 140 -4.86 -24.33 17.79
C ASP A 140 -4.36 -25.68 17.24
N GLU A 141 -5.26 -26.54 16.81
CA GLU A 141 -4.91 -27.78 16.09
C GLU A 141 -4.40 -27.49 14.69
N LEU A 142 -5.02 -26.56 13.96
CA LEU A 142 -4.54 -26.14 12.64
C LEU A 142 -3.13 -25.53 12.74
N VAL A 143 -2.86 -24.69 13.74
CA VAL A 143 -1.52 -24.13 13.99
C VAL A 143 -0.49 -25.23 14.25
N LYS A 144 -0.81 -26.20 15.12
CA LYS A 144 0.09 -27.31 15.45
C LYS A 144 0.37 -28.23 14.26
N THR A 145 -0.65 -28.55 13.47
CA THR A 145 -0.55 -29.52 12.38
C THR A 145 0.07 -28.91 11.12
N THR A 146 -0.22 -27.64 10.84
CA THR A 146 0.29 -26.96 9.64
C THR A 146 1.69 -26.36 9.81
N ASN A 147 2.11 -26.12 11.07
CA ASN A 147 3.35 -25.42 11.42
C ASN A 147 3.41 -23.97 10.90
N PHE A 148 2.26 -23.32 10.71
CA PHE A 148 2.16 -21.90 10.40
C PHE A 148 1.92 -21.05 11.64
N THR A 149 2.21 -19.75 11.55
CA THR A 149 1.94 -18.82 12.65
C THR A 149 0.42 -18.65 12.85
N PRO A 150 -0.04 -18.39 14.09
CA PRO A 150 -1.46 -18.17 14.35
C PRO A 150 -2.08 -17.07 13.48
N ALA A 151 -1.34 -15.98 13.23
CA ALA A 151 -1.80 -14.88 12.37
C ALA A 151 -2.01 -15.32 10.91
N ALA A 152 -1.12 -16.15 10.36
CA ALA A 152 -1.25 -16.67 8.99
C ALA A 152 -2.46 -17.59 8.85
N ILE A 153 -2.74 -18.41 9.87
CA ILE A 153 -3.93 -19.27 9.93
C ILE A 153 -5.20 -18.43 10.01
N ILE A 154 -5.27 -17.44 10.91
CA ILE A 154 -6.45 -16.57 11.06
C ILE A 154 -6.75 -15.84 9.75
N LYS A 155 -5.73 -15.25 9.12
CA LYS A 155 -5.89 -14.59 7.83
C LYS A 155 -6.45 -15.56 6.78
N ALA A 156 -5.85 -16.73 6.65
CA ALA A 156 -6.30 -17.73 5.68
C ALA A 156 -7.73 -18.22 5.96
N LEU A 157 -8.12 -18.39 7.23
CA LEU A 157 -9.48 -18.76 7.59
C LEU A 157 -10.50 -17.68 7.24
N HIS A 158 -10.19 -16.41 7.49
CA HIS A 158 -11.04 -15.30 7.06
C HIS A 158 -11.15 -15.22 5.54
N ASP A 159 -10.04 -15.37 4.82
CA ASP A 159 -10.02 -15.36 3.37
C ASP A 159 -10.84 -16.53 2.80
N LEU A 160 -10.73 -17.73 3.37
CA LEU A 160 -11.53 -18.91 2.98
C LEU A 160 -13.02 -18.73 3.30
N ARG A 161 -13.35 -18.14 4.46
CA ARG A 161 -14.75 -17.84 4.83
C ARG A 161 -15.38 -16.83 3.89
N ASN A 162 -14.65 -15.77 3.54
CA ASN A 162 -15.13 -14.73 2.63
C ASN A 162 -15.39 -15.23 1.20
N ASN A 163 -14.87 -16.41 0.86
CA ASN A 163 -15.11 -17.09 -0.42
C ASN A 163 -16.09 -18.27 -0.29
N ASP A 164 -16.85 -18.36 0.81
CA ASP A 164 -17.85 -19.41 1.07
C ASP A 164 -17.28 -20.84 1.04
N ILE A 165 -16.02 -21.01 1.41
CA ILE A 165 -15.34 -22.33 1.43
C ILE A 165 -15.44 -22.99 2.82
N VAL A 166 -15.30 -22.20 3.89
CA VAL A 166 -15.33 -22.66 5.28
C VAL A 166 -16.30 -21.85 6.14
N GLU A 167 -16.93 -22.52 7.09
CA GLU A 167 -17.72 -21.93 8.16
C GLU A 167 -16.84 -21.75 9.40
N LEU A 168 -16.95 -20.57 10.02
CA LEU A 168 -16.27 -20.23 11.27
C LEU A 168 -17.33 -19.95 12.34
N ASP A 169 -17.07 -20.37 13.58
CA ASP A 169 -17.87 -19.96 14.73
C ASP A 169 -17.74 -18.45 15.01
N GLU A 170 -18.64 -17.90 15.84
CA GLU A 170 -18.67 -16.47 16.19
C GLU A 170 -17.35 -15.96 16.80
N SER A 171 -16.53 -16.87 17.37
CA SER A 171 -15.22 -16.55 17.95
C SER A 171 -14.02 -16.89 17.04
N ALA A 172 -14.26 -17.40 15.82
CA ALA A 172 -13.23 -17.87 14.88
C ALA A 172 -12.23 -18.87 15.48
N GLN A 173 -12.66 -19.68 16.44
CA GLN A 173 -11.93 -20.77 17.07
C GLN A 173 -12.15 -22.11 16.37
N GLU A 174 -13.33 -22.34 15.79
CA GLU A 174 -13.71 -23.59 15.14
C GLU A 174 -13.96 -23.38 13.64
N VAL A 175 -13.52 -24.36 12.85
CA VAL A 175 -13.55 -24.30 11.39
C VAL A 175 -14.18 -25.58 10.83
N LYS A 176 -15.12 -25.43 9.91
CA LYS A 176 -15.75 -26.52 9.18
C LYS A 176 -15.77 -26.24 7.68
N LEU A 177 -15.62 -27.26 6.84
CA LEU A 177 -15.83 -27.14 5.39
C LEU A 177 -17.34 -27.09 5.08
N ILE A 178 -17.75 -26.13 4.26
CA ILE A 178 -19.16 -25.97 3.85
C ILE A 178 -19.60 -27.13 2.95
N GLN A 179 -18.73 -27.60 2.06
CA GLN A 179 -19.00 -28.74 1.18
C GLN A 179 -17.79 -29.67 1.11
N LYS A 180 -17.89 -30.85 1.73
CA LYS A 180 -16.96 -31.95 1.45
C LYS A 180 -17.40 -32.60 0.13
N LYS A 181 -16.54 -32.60 -0.87
CA LYS A 181 -16.73 -33.47 -2.05
C LYS A 181 -16.20 -34.85 -1.68
N GLU A 182 -17.12 -35.82 -1.65
CA GLU A 182 -16.81 -37.27 -1.64
C GLU A 182 -16.09 -37.69 -2.92
#